data_AF-A0AA41U8Y1-F1
#
_entry.id   AF-A0AA41U8Y1-F1
#
_cell.length_a   1.000
_cell.length_b   1.000
_cell.length_c   1.000
_cell.angle_alpha   90.00
_cell.angle_beta   90.00
_cell.angle_gamma   90.00
#
_symmetry.space_group_name_H-M   'P 1'
#
loop_
_entity.id
_entity.type
_entity.pdbx_description
1 polymer ?
#
loop_
_entity_poly.entity_id
_entity_poly.type
_entity_poly.pdbx_seq_one_letter_code
_entity_poly.pdbx_strand_id
1 'polypeptide(L)'
;MSPVPVMVALGDSITVGVGDSVGADAVHGPGWSAHLAALLRADAFTNLANNGARSRDVHGTQLPAALALRPTLATVVVGGNDVLRSDFDPREVEHDLRATVGGLRSAGADVVLVRLPVIGLFELGPQMVRTVMRRRVAAVNAAVDAIAAQPPAGAGTAPDVGPAPGRLLVIDTARANAPSGPKAWHIDRVHPSPAGHRQLALGVATTLARADPRYARALGADVGRAERLPVAPHPPTLPQRAYWLVTAGLPWCVSRGSDFLPGLVRAVVADLRAERAFTPGSTLAGLADSGLDPRKRLGRR
;
A
#
# COMPACT_ATOMS: atom_id res chain seq x y z
N MET A 1 -31.61 2.58 10.08
CA MET A 1 -30.57 3.20 9.23
C MET A 1 -29.30 2.38 9.38
N SER A 2 -28.63 1.97 8.30
CA SER A 2 -27.31 1.33 8.46
C SER A 2 -26.33 2.39 9.00
N PRO A 3 -25.53 2.06 10.03
CA PRO A 3 -24.68 3.04 10.66
C PRO A 3 -23.64 3.57 9.67
N VAL A 4 -23.39 4.87 9.79
CA VAL A 4 -22.30 5.59 9.11
C VAL A 4 -20.96 5.01 9.59
N PRO A 5 -19.94 4.86 8.73
CA PRO A 5 -18.72 4.17 9.15
C PRO A 5 -17.93 4.96 10.19
N VAL A 6 -17.48 4.28 11.24
CA VAL A 6 -16.30 4.66 12.03
C VAL A 6 -15.08 4.17 11.27
N MET A 7 -14.24 5.11 10.84
CA MET A 7 -13.13 4.85 9.94
C MET A 7 -11.77 5.04 10.62
N VAL A 8 -10.86 4.08 10.44
CA VAL A 8 -9.47 4.19 10.91
C VAL A 8 -8.51 3.93 9.75
N ALA A 9 -7.55 4.84 9.56
CA ALA A 9 -6.54 4.71 8.51
C ALA A 9 -5.19 4.31 9.10
N LEU A 10 -4.58 3.27 8.53
CA LEU A 10 -3.27 2.76 8.85
C LEU A 10 -2.38 2.87 7.62
N GLY A 11 -1.08 3.05 7.84
CA GLY A 11 -0.10 3.04 6.77
C GLY A 11 1.07 3.98 6.97
N ASP A 12 1.58 4.44 5.84
CA ASP A 12 2.77 5.27 5.73
C ASP A 12 2.45 6.70 5.26
N SER A 13 3.44 7.37 4.67
CA SER A 13 3.35 8.75 4.17
C SER A 13 2.22 8.98 3.17
N ILE A 14 1.81 7.96 2.39
CA ILE A 14 0.67 8.07 1.49
C ILE A 14 -0.61 8.30 2.30
N THR A 15 -0.80 7.54 3.37
CA THR A 15 -1.97 7.67 4.24
C THR A 15 -1.89 8.90 5.14
N VAL A 16 -0.69 9.35 5.53
CA VAL A 16 -0.48 10.64 6.22
C VAL A 16 -0.96 11.83 5.37
N GLY A 17 -0.93 11.72 4.05
CA GLY A 17 -1.31 12.81 3.13
C GLY A 17 -0.12 13.59 2.58
N VAL A 18 1.09 13.04 2.62
CA VAL A 18 2.25 13.68 1.98
C VAL A 18 1.97 13.90 0.50
N GLY A 19 2.30 15.09 0.00
CA GLY A 19 2.01 15.51 -1.38
C GLY A 19 0.61 16.06 -1.59
N ASP A 20 -0.30 15.93 -0.62
CA ASP A 20 -1.59 16.61 -0.64
C ASP A 20 -1.44 18.05 -0.12
N SER A 21 -1.08 19.00 -0.97
CA SER A 21 -0.91 20.41 -0.59
C SER A 21 -2.23 21.19 -0.52
N VAL A 22 -3.31 20.55 -0.06
CA VAL A 22 -4.63 21.18 0.11
C VAL A 22 -4.69 21.86 1.48
N GLY A 23 -4.87 23.18 1.49
CA GLY A 23 -4.93 24.02 2.70
C GLY A 23 -3.62 24.78 2.96
N ALA A 24 -3.73 26.01 3.47
CA ALA A 24 -2.59 26.92 3.63
C ALA A 24 -1.62 26.53 4.76
N ASP A 25 -2.09 25.75 5.75
CA ASP A 25 -1.39 25.53 7.03
C ASP A 25 -1.04 24.07 7.34
N ALA A 26 -1.33 23.14 6.43
CA ALA A 26 -1.12 21.71 6.67
C ALA A 26 0.29 21.30 6.21
N VAL A 27 1.18 20.92 7.16
CA VAL A 27 2.52 20.37 6.85
C VAL A 27 2.42 19.20 5.86
N HIS A 28 1.37 18.39 6.02
CA HIS A 28 0.83 17.44 5.06
C HIS A 28 -0.68 17.67 5.02
N GLY A 29 -1.30 17.79 3.84
CA GLY A 29 -2.75 17.98 3.75
C GLY A 29 -3.53 16.71 4.12
N PRO A 30 -4.86 16.74 3.94
CA PRO A 30 -5.77 15.76 4.52
C PRO A 30 -5.49 14.31 4.06
N GLY A 31 -5.02 14.12 2.83
CA GLY A 31 -4.72 12.82 2.27
C GLY A 31 -5.96 12.05 1.82
N TRP A 32 -5.73 10.99 1.05
CA TRP A 32 -6.79 10.19 0.42
C TRP A 32 -7.77 9.55 1.42
N SER A 33 -7.29 9.17 2.61
CA SER A 33 -8.10 8.49 3.63
C SER A 33 -9.07 9.46 4.31
N ALA A 34 -8.65 10.71 4.57
CA ALA A 34 -9.53 11.75 5.06
C ALA A 34 -10.54 12.20 3.98
N HIS A 35 -10.10 12.27 2.72
CA HIS A 35 -11.01 12.48 1.59
C HIS A 35 -12.07 11.38 1.49
N LEU A 36 -11.67 10.11 1.66
CA LEU A 36 -12.61 9.00 1.67
C LEU A 36 -13.60 9.10 2.84
N ALA A 37 -13.13 9.45 4.04
CA ALA A 37 -13.98 9.68 5.19
C ALA A 37 -15.03 10.79 4.92
N ALA A 38 -14.61 11.90 4.30
CA ALA A 38 -15.50 12.98 3.90
C ALA A 38 -16.54 12.54 2.84
N LEU A 39 -16.12 11.76 1.83
CA LEU A 39 -17.00 11.21 0.81
C LEU A 39 -18.09 10.30 1.40
N LEU A 40 -17.69 9.44 2.34
CA LEU A 40 -18.59 8.49 3.03
C LEU A 40 -19.33 9.12 4.22
N ARG A 41 -19.07 10.40 4.52
CA ARG A 41 -19.60 11.12 5.68
C ARG A 41 -19.35 10.38 6.99
N ALA A 42 -18.17 9.77 7.14
CA ALA A 42 -17.81 8.94 8.28
C ALA A 42 -18.16 9.62 9.62
N ASP A 43 -18.69 8.84 10.56
CA ASP A 43 -19.13 9.33 11.88
C ASP A 43 -17.93 9.78 12.71
N ALA A 44 -16.85 9.02 12.60
CA ALA A 44 -15.55 9.36 13.13
C ALA A 44 -14.46 8.90 12.17
N PHE A 45 -13.35 9.65 12.13
CA PHE A 45 -12.15 9.33 11.37
C PHE A 45 -10.91 9.50 12.24
N THR A 46 -10.04 8.49 12.28
CA THR A 46 -8.72 8.59 12.92
C THR A 46 -7.65 8.12 11.94
N ASN A 47 -6.63 8.95 11.74
CA ASN A 47 -5.45 8.59 10.96
C ASN A 47 -4.32 8.18 11.91
N LEU A 48 -3.95 6.91 11.88
CA LEU A 48 -2.85 6.33 12.67
C LEU A 48 -1.57 6.15 11.85
N ALA A 49 -1.58 6.58 10.58
CA ALA A 49 -0.42 6.44 9.71
C ALA A 49 0.74 7.32 10.18
N ASN A 50 1.95 6.83 9.99
CA ASN A 50 3.17 7.53 10.33
C ASN A 50 4.09 7.65 9.12
N ASN A 51 4.72 8.80 8.95
CA ASN A 51 5.68 8.99 7.87
C ASN A 51 6.87 8.03 8.04
N GLY A 52 7.21 7.29 6.98
CA GLY A 52 8.29 6.31 7.01
C GLY A 52 7.93 4.94 7.60
N ALA A 53 6.68 4.71 8.00
CA ALA A 53 6.24 3.43 8.56
C ALA A 53 6.44 2.27 7.58
N ARG A 54 6.90 1.14 8.12
CA ARG A 54 7.01 -0.17 7.48
C ARG A 54 5.84 -1.07 7.87
N SER A 55 5.69 -2.17 7.15
CA SER A 55 4.69 -3.22 7.44
C SER A 55 4.69 -3.66 8.92
N ARG A 56 5.88 -3.90 9.49
CA ARG A 56 6.07 -4.22 10.92
C ARG A 56 5.59 -3.14 11.89
N ASP A 57 5.70 -1.86 11.53
CA ASP A 57 5.25 -0.76 12.39
C ASP A 57 3.72 -0.68 12.39
N VAL A 58 3.10 -0.94 11.23
CA VAL A 58 1.66 -1.05 11.10
C VAL A 58 1.13 -2.23 11.93
N HIS A 59 1.74 -3.40 11.80
CA HIS A 59 1.36 -4.58 12.57
C HIS A 59 1.59 -4.41 14.08
N GLY A 60 2.78 -3.98 14.49
CA GLY A 60 3.17 -3.92 15.90
C GLY A 60 2.59 -2.74 16.68
N THR A 61 2.31 -1.61 16.01
CA THR A 61 1.92 -0.36 16.69
C THR A 61 0.56 0.15 16.24
N GLN A 62 0.33 0.29 14.93
CA GLN A 62 -0.92 0.91 14.45
C GLN A 62 -2.13 -0.03 14.59
N LEU A 63 -1.96 -1.34 14.38
CA LEU A 63 -3.04 -2.32 14.49
C LEU A 63 -3.64 -2.39 15.90
N PRO A 64 -2.86 -2.55 17.00
CA PRO A 64 -3.42 -2.52 18.35
C PRO A 64 -4.21 -1.24 18.65
N ALA A 65 -3.68 -0.08 18.23
CA ALA A 65 -4.36 1.21 18.40
C ALA A 65 -5.65 1.28 17.56
N ALA A 66 -5.64 0.77 16.33
CA ALA A 66 -6.84 0.70 15.49
C ALA A 66 -7.91 -0.18 16.11
N LEU A 67 -7.55 -1.36 16.63
CA LEU A 67 -8.52 -2.28 17.25
C LEU A 67 -9.19 -1.66 18.49
N ALA A 68 -8.47 -0.86 19.27
CA ALA A 68 -9.04 -0.14 20.41
C ALA A 68 -10.14 0.86 20.01
N LEU A 69 -10.08 1.40 18.79
CA LEU A 69 -11.07 2.33 18.25
C LEU A 69 -12.31 1.63 17.67
N ARG A 70 -12.31 0.30 17.58
CA ARG A 70 -13.41 -0.52 17.04
C ARG A 70 -13.94 -0.03 15.69
N PRO A 71 -13.08 0.07 14.65
CA PRO A 71 -13.48 0.56 13.35
C PRO A 71 -14.51 -0.36 12.70
N THR A 72 -15.39 0.24 11.89
CA THR A 72 -16.26 -0.48 10.96
C THR A 72 -15.70 -0.51 9.54
N LEU A 73 -14.75 0.38 9.25
CA LEU A 73 -13.99 0.46 8.00
C LEU A 73 -12.55 0.83 8.33
N ALA A 74 -11.59 0.08 7.81
CA ALA A 74 -10.18 0.38 7.94
C ALA A 74 -9.50 0.48 6.58
N THR A 75 -8.55 1.40 6.43
CA THR A 75 -7.71 1.49 5.21
C THR A 75 -6.26 1.21 5.53
N VAL A 76 -5.59 0.44 4.66
CA VAL A 76 -4.19 0.02 4.83
C VAL A 76 -3.44 0.24 3.52
N VAL A 77 -2.42 1.11 3.57
CA VAL A 77 -1.41 1.29 2.52
C VAL A 77 -0.04 1.25 3.18
N VAL A 78 0.77 0.23 2.91
CA VAL A 78 2.13 0.12 3.44
C VAL A 78 2.96 -0.81 2.55
N GLY A 79 4.28 -0.79 2.76
CA GLY A 79 5.26 -1.57 1.99
C GLY A 79 6.19 -0.68 1.15
N GLY A 80 5.80 0.58 0.91
CA GLY A 80 6.62 1.55 0.19
C GLY A 80 7.94 1.81 0.91
N ASN A 81 7.93 1.90 2.23
CA ASN A 81 9.17 2.04 3.00
C ASN A 81 9.94 0.73 3.15
N ASP A 82 9.28 -0.43 3.13
CA ASP A 82 9.96 -1.72 3.20
C ASP A 82 10.85 -1.96 1.99
N VAL A 83 10.35 -1.69 0.77
CA VAL A 83 11.12 -1.90 -0.47
C VAL A 83 12.40 -1.05 -0.53
N LEU A 84 12.41 0.08 0.19
CA LEU A 84 13.51 1.02 0.27
C LEU A 84 14.64 0.57 1.20
N ARG A 85 14.41 -0.42 2.08
CA ARG A 85 15.41 -0.84 3.06
C ARG A 85 16.28 -1.99 2.55
N SER A 86 17.51 -2.04 3.04
CA SER A 86 18.45 -3.11 2.69
C SER A 86 18.06 -4.46 3.28
N ASP A 87 17.34 -4.47 4.41
CA ASP A 87 16.80 -5.64 5.10
C ASP A 87 15.39 -6.01 4.59
N PHE A 88 15.05 -5.67 3.35
CA PHE A 88 13.76 -6.02 2.76
C PHE A 88 13.60 -7.55 2.68
N ASP A 89 12.60 -8.08 3.38
CA ASP A 89 12.15 -9.46 3.25
C ASP A 89 10.65 -9.47 2.86
N PRO A 90 10.29 -9.98 1.66
CA PRO A 90 8.89 -10.05 1.26
C PRO A 90 8.05 -10.98 2.16
N ARG A 91 8.65 -11.95 2.85
CA ARG A 91 7.94 -12.85 3.78
C ARG A 91 7.53 -12.13 5.05
N GLU A 92 8.37 -11.25 5.58
CA GLU A 92 8.02 -10.39 6.72
C GLU A 92 6.85 -9.47 6.34
N VAL A 93 6.93 -8.84 5.16
CA VAL A 93 5.85 -7.96 4.68
C VAL A 93 4.53 -8.73 4.54
N GLU A 94 4.56 -9.94 3.99
CA GLU A 94 3.36 -10.78 3.88
C GLU A 94 2.80 -11.15 5.27
N HIS A 95 3.67 -11.55 6.19
CA HIS A 95 3.29 -11.90 7.56
C HIS A 95 2.60 -10.74 8.26
N ASP A 96 3.21 -9.55 8.24
CA ASP A 96 2.71 -8.36 8.91
C ASP A 96 1.41 -7.83 8.28
N LEU A 97 1.31 -7.82 6.95
CA LEU A 97 0.08 -7.46 6.24
C LEU A 97 -1.04 -8.45 6.55
N ARG A 98 -0.74 -9.75 6.58
CA ARG A 98 -1.72 -10.80 6.89
C ARG A 98 -2.25 -10.66 8.31
N ALA A 99 -1.36 -10.44 9.28
CA ALA A 99 -1.74 -10.21 10.67
C ALA A 99 -2.61 -8.95 10.81
N THR A 100 -2.21 -7.85 10.17
CA THR A 100 -2.94 -6.58 10.19
C THR A 100 -4.35 -6.73 9.59
N VAL A 101 -4.45 -7.26 8.37
CA VAL A 101 -5.73 -7.42 7.67
C VAL A 101 -6.60 -8.44 8.38
N GLY A 102 -6.02 -9.55 8.84
CA GLY A 102 -6.72 -10.58 9.61
C GLY A 102 -7.32 -10.02 10.90
N GLY A 103 -6.52 -9.31 11.70
CA GLY A 103 -6.97 -8.70 12.95
C GLY A 103 -8.13 -7.72 12.77
N LEU A 104 -8.02 -6.81 11.79
CA LEU A 104 -9.09 -5.85 11.47
C LEU A 104 -10.38 -6.55 11.03
N ARG A 105 -10.28 -7.55 10.13
CA ARG A 105 -11.45 -8.28 9.63
C ARG A 105 -12.11 -9.13 10.71
N SER A 106 -11.32 -9.80 11.55
CA SER A 106 -11.83 -10.58 12.69
C SER A 106 -12.52 -9.70 13.74
N ALA A 107 -12.16 -8.42 13.83
CA ALA A 107 -12.86 -7.43 14.64
C ALA A 107 -14.16 -6.88 13.98
N GLY A 108 -14.51 -7.36 12.78
CA GLY A 108 -15.71 -6.97 12.04
C GLY A 108 -15.54 -5.76 11.12
N ALA A 109 -14.32 -5.22 10.97
CA ALA A 109 -14.06 -4.09 10.08
C ALA A 109 -13.92 -4.53 8.62
N ASP A 110 -14.59 -3.84 7.71
CA ASP A 110 -14.24 -3.92 6.29
C ASP A 110 -12.85 -3.32 6.07
N VAL A 111 -12.05 -3.93 5.20
CA VAL A 111 -10.67 -3.52 4.94
C VAL A 111 -10.45 -3.09 3.49
N VAL A 112 -10.09 -1.81 3.40
CA VAL A 112 -9.33 -1.04 2.42
C VAL A 112 -7.88 -1.45 2.13
N LEU A 113 -7.55 -2.55 1.47
CA LEU A 113 -6.13 -2.88 1.20
C LEU A 113 -5.66 -2.34 -0.16
N VAL A 114 -4.55 -1.62 -0.20
CA VAL A 114 -4.10 -0.92 -1.41
C VAL A 114 -2.78 -1.49 -1.94
N ARG A 115 -2.74 -1.83 -3.23
CA ARG A 115 -1.54 -2.23 -3.96
C ARG A 115 -0.69 -1.01 -4.30
N LEU A 116 0.62 -1.17 -4.22
CA LEU A 116 1.57 -0.11 -4.48
C LEU A 116 1.79 0.09 -5.99
N PRO A 117 1.90 1.35 -6.45
CA PRO A 117 2.42 1.65 -7.78
C PRO A 117 3.93 1.38 -7.82
N VAL A 118 4.50 1.32 -9.03
CA VAL A 118 5.96 1.50 -9.16
C VAL A 118 6.35 2.88 -8.62
N ILE A 119 7.49 2.97 -7.93
CA ILE A 119 7.97 4.24 -7.37
C ILE A 119 8.64 5.05 -8.49
N GLY A 120 7.97 6.10 -8.94
CA GLY A 120 8.34 6.89 -10.11
C GLY A 120 9.70 7.59 -10.02
N LEU A 121 10.21 7.84 -8.81
CA LEU A 121 11.56 8.35 -8.59
C LEU A 121 12.62 7.40 -9.17
N PHE A 122 12.51 6.10 -8.92
CA PHE A 122 13.51 5.13 -9.39
C PHE A 122 13.42 4.85 -10.88
N GLU A 123 12.29 5.18 -11.52
CA GLU A 123 12.15 5.10 -12.99
C GLU A 123 13.06 6.07 -13.75
N LEU A 124 13.63 7.06 -13.05
CA LEU A 124 14.66 7.95 -13.58
C LEU A 124 16.09 7.41 -13.43
N GLY A 125 16.28 6.35 -12.64
CA GLY A 125 17.58 5.79 -12.32
C GLY A 125 18.11 4.77 -13.34
N PRO A 126 19.33 4.25 -13.13
CA PRO A 126 19.90 3.19 -13.95
C PRO A 126 19.01 1.96 -14.04
N GLN A 127 19.09 1.21 -15.15
CA GLN A 127 18.26 0.02 -15.40
C GLN A 127 18.29 -0.99 -14.25
N MET A 128 19.45 -1.22 -13.63
CA MET A 128 19.58 -2.14 -12.49
C MET A 128 18.72 -1.72 -11.29
N VAL A 129 18.70 -0.42 -10.96
CA VAL A 129 17.93 0.13 -9.84
C VAL A 129 16.44 -0.01 -10.12
N ARG A 130 16.02 0.31 -11.35
CA ARG A 130 14.64 0.14 -11.82
C ARG A 130 14.17 -1.29 -11.67
N THR A 131 14.94 -2.26 -12.16
CA THR A 131 14.61 -3.68 -12.09
C THR A 131 14.44 -4.15 -10.65
N VAL A 132 15.40 -3.83 -9.77
CA VAL A 132 15.36 -4.23 -8.36
C VAL A 132 14.14 -3.63 -7.66
N MET A 133 13.91 -2.32 -7.79
CA MET A 133 12.79 -1.65 -7.12
C MET A 133 11.43 -2.15 -7.62
N ARG A 134 11.29 -2.38 -8.93
CA ARG A 134 10.08 -2.98 -9.51
C ARG A 134 9.83 -4.39 -8.97
N ARG A 135 10.88 -5.21 -8.85
CA ARG A 135 10.78 -6.57 -8.30
C ARG A 135 10.30 -6.55 -6.84
N ARG A 136 10.85 -5.64 -6.03
CA ARG A 136 10.45 -5.49 -4.62
C ARG A 136 9.00 -5.02 -4.48
N VAL A 137 8.58 -4.02 -5.26
CA VAL A 137 7.16 -3.59 -5.31
C VAL A 137 6.25 -4.73 -5.77
N ALA A 138 6.67 -5.51 -6.77
CA ALA A 138 5.92 -6.67 -7.23
C ALA A 138 5.77 -7.73 -6.14
N ALA A 139 6.81 -7.95 -5.31
CA ALA A 139 6.75 -8.88 -4.19
C ALA A 139 5.76 -8.43 -3.10
N VAL A 140 5.72 -7.13 -2.78
CA VAL A 140 4.69 -6.57 -1.86
C VAL A 140 3.29 -6.76 -2.44
N ASN A 141 3.10 -6.46 -3.74
CA ASN A 141 1.80 -6.64 -4.39
C ASN A 141 1.37 -8.12 -4.48
N ALA A 142 2.33 -9.05 -4.62
CA ALA A 142 2.05 -10.48 -4.57
C ALA A 142 1.56 -10.91 -3.17
N ALA A 143 2.10 -10.33 -2.09
CA ALA A 143 1.60 -10.56 -0.74
C ALA A 143 0.15 -10.05 -0.57
N VAL A 144 -0.15 -8.86 -1.10
CA VAL A 144 -1.52 -8.31 -1.14
C VAL A 144 -2.47 -9.26 -1.88
N ASP A 145 -2.07 -9.74 -3.06
CA ASP A 145 -2.86 -10.68 -3.85
C ASP A 145 -3.06 -12.03 -3.14
N ALA A 146 -2.04 -12.53 -2.43
CA ALA A 146 -2.12 -13.76 -1.64
C ALA A 146 -3.06 -13.63 -0.44
N ILE A 147 -3.14 -12.46 0.18
CA ILE A 147 -4.11 -12.16 1.25
C ILE A 147 -5.54 -12.08 0.66
N ALA A 148 -5.69 -11.46 -0.52
CA ALA A 148 -6.99 -11.31 -1.18
C ALA A 148 -7.58 -12.64 -1.68
N ALA A 149 -6.73 -13.57 -2.10
CA ALA A 149 -7.14 -14.90 -2.55
C ALA A 149 -7.62 -15.81 -1.41
N GLN A 150 -7.36 -15.44 -0.14
CA GLN A 150 -7.72 -16.29 0.99
C GLN A 150 -9.19 -16.10 1.38
N PRO A 151 -9.92 -17.22 1.59
CA PRO A 151 -11.25 -17.16 2.16
C PRO A 151 -11.20 -16.49 3.54
N PRO A 152 -12.29 -15.82 3.99
CA PRO A 152 -12.38 -15.33 5.35
C PRO A 152 -12.15 -16.49 6.33
N ALA A 153 -11.25 -16.31 7.30
CA ALA A 153 -11.10 -17.26 8.39
C ALA A 153 -12.46 -17.41 9.09
N GLY A 154 -12.97 -18.64 9.18
CA GLY A 154 -14.28 -18.93 9.79
C GLY A 154 -15.43 -19.21 8.82
N ALA A 155 -15.21 -19.27 7.50
CA ALA A 155 -16.24 -19.66 6.52
C ALA A 155 -16.75 -21.13 6.65
N GLY A 156 -16.33 -21.87 7.69
CA GLY A 156 -16.72 -23.25 7.97
C GLY A 156 -16.74 -23.64 9.45
N THR A 157 -16.67 -22.70 10.39
CA THR A 157 -16.78 -22.99 11.84
C THR A 157 -18.08 -22.45 12.40
N ALA A 158 -18.64 -23.19 13.38
CA ALA A 158 -19.99 -23.12 13.90
C ALA A 158 -20.58 -21.70 14.16
N PRO A 159 -21.92 -21.55 14.16
CA PRO A 159 -22.61 -20.26 14.07
C PRO A 159 -22.46 -19.27 15.23
N ASP A 160 -21.61 -19.53 16.23
CA ASP A 160 -21.77 -18.93 17.57
C ASP A 160 -20.52 -18.21 18.11
N VAL A 161 -19.57 -17.84 17.25
CA VAL A 161 -18.34 -17.13 17.70
C VAL A 161 -18.13 -15.84 16.91
N GLY A 162 -18.65 -14.74 17.44
CA GLY A 162 -18.29 -13.37 17.06
C GLY A 162 -18.99 -12.78 15.83
N PRO A 163 -18.77 -11.48 15.53
CA PRO A 163 -19.30 -10.86 14.33
C PRO A 163 -18.70 -11.53 13.08
N ALA A 164 -19.50 -11.63 12.02
CA ALA A 164 -19.01 -12.11 10.73
C ALA A 164 -17.78 -11.29 10.31
N PRO A 165 -16.73 -11.94 9.77
CA PRO A 165 -15.52 -11.23 9.41
C PRO A 165 -15.82 -10.16 8.36
N GLY A 166 -15.22 -8.98 8.54
CA GLY A 166 -15.38 -7.89 7.59
C GLY A 166 -14.88 -8.25 6.19
N ARG A 167 -15.35 -7.53 5.19
CA ARG A 167 -14.98 -7.74 3.78
C ARG A 167 -13.56 -7.22 3.53
N LEU A 168 -12.90 -7.77 2.52
CA LEU A 168 -11.62 -7.25 2.03
C LEU A 168 -11.84 -6.74 0.61
N LEU A 169 -11.43 -5.49 0.36
CA LEU A 169 -11.37 -4.92 -0.98
C LEU A 169 -9.92 -4.55 -1.27
N VAL A 170 -9.44 -5.00 -2.43
CA VAL A 170 -8.12 -4.62 -2.93
C VAL A 170 -8.26 -3.55 -3.99
N ILE A 171 -7.54 -2.44 -3.80
CA ILE A 171 -7.50 -1.32 -4.73
C ILE A 171 -6.10 -1.20 -5.30
N ASP A 172 -6.00 -1.06 -6.62
CA ASP A 172 -4.74 -0.77 -7.29
C ASP A 172 -4.56 0.74 -7.43
N THR A 173 -3.55 1.32 -6.76
CA THR A 173 -3.31 2.76 -6.82
C THR A 173 -3.02 3.25 -8.23
N ALA A 174 -2.28 2.49 -9.04
CA ALA A 174 -1.95 2.89 -10.40
C ALA A 174 -3.20 2.96 -11.27
N ARG A 175 -4.12 1.99 -11.14
CA ARG A 175 -5.42 2.01 -11.83
C ARG A 175 -6.32 3.15 -11.33
N ALA A 176 -6.39 3.35 -10.01
CA ALA A 176 -7.20 4.42 -9.42
C ALA A 176 -6.73 5.81 -9.89
N ASN A 177 -5.42 6.00 -10.03
CA ASN A 177 -4.83 7.27 -10.44
C ASN A 177 -4.68 7.46 -11.96
N ALA A 178 -4.93 6.42 -12.76
CA ALA A 178 -4.80 6.46 -14.22
C ALA A 178 -5.55 7.65 -14.88
N PRO A 179 -6.77 8.04 -14.46
CA PRO A 179 -7.48 9.19 -15.04
C PRO A 179 -6.75 10.54 -14.88
N SER A 180 -5.90 10.70 -13.86
CA SER A 180 -5.10 11.91 -13.66
C SER A 180 -3.73 11.85 -14.33
N GLY A 181 -3.33 10.69 -14.86
CA GLY A 181 -2.06 10.50 -15.56
C GLY A 181 -0.87 11.03 -14.76
N PRO A 182 0.09 11.74 -15.40
CA PRO A 182 1.25 12.32 -14.71
C PRO A 182 0.90 13.32 -13.60
N LYS A 183 -0.28 13.97 -13.67
CA LYS A 183 -0.70 14.96 -12.65
C LYS A 183 -1.09 14.29 -11.33
N ALA A 184 -1.27 12.97 -11.30
CA ALA A 184 -1.58 12.22 -10.09
C ALA A 184 -0.42 12.18 -9.09
N TRP A 185 0.78 12.55 -9.51
CA TRP A 185 2.00 12.40 -8.72
C TRP A 185 2.58 13.75 -8.32
N HIS A 186 3.06 13.83 -7.08
CA HIS A 186 3.81 14.96 -6.58
C HIS A 186 5.16 15.08 -7.29
N ILE A 187 5.84 16.22 -7.13
CA ILE A 187 7.15 16.46 -7.80
C ILE A 187 8.21 15.44 -7.40
N ASP A 188 8.13 14.87 -6.20
CA ASP A 188 9.03 13.81 -5.75
C ASP A 188 8.87 12.49 -6.51
N ARG A 189 7.77 12.31 -7.27
CA ARG A 189 7.40 11.07 -7.98
C ARG A 189 7.29 9.83 -7.10
N VAL A 190 7.12 10.02 -5.80
CA VAL A 190 6.87 8.98 -4.80
C VAL A 190 5.45 9.10 -4.29
N HIS A 191 5.04 10.31 -3.92
CA HIS A 191 3.75 10.56 -3.28
C HIS A 191 2.69 10.98 -4.30
N PRO A 192 1.40 10.68 -4.03
CA PRO A 192 0.32 11.27 -4.80
C PRO A 192 0.29 12.79 -4.62
N SER A 193 -0.06 13.51 -5.68
CA SER A 193 -0.42 14.94 -5.61
C SER A 193 -1.83 15.11 -5.02
N PRO A 194 -2.33 16.34 -4.82
CA PRO A 194 -3.73 16.55 -4.45
C PRO A 194 -4.72 15.87 -5.41
N ALA A 195 -4.42 15.89 -6.71
CA ALA A 195 -5.24 15.20 -7.71
C ALA A 195 -5.18 13.68 -7.53
N GLY A 196 -4.01 13.13 -7.21
CA GLY A 196 -3.84 11.70 -6.94
C GLY A 196 -4.57 11.24 -5.68
N HIS A 197 -4.43 11.96 -4.55
CA HIS A 197 -5.16 11.64 -3.32
C HIS A 197 -6.67 11.67 -3.53
N ARG A 198 -7.16 12.68 -4.25
CA ARG A 198 -8.57 12.81 -4.63
C ARG A 198 -9.06 11.65 -5.50
N GLN A 199 -8.31 11.28 -6.54
CA GLN A 199 -8.70 10.17 -7.43
C GLN A 199 -8.69 8.82 -6.70
N LEU A 200 -7.69 8.57 -5.85
CA LEU A 200 -7.64 7.36 -5.04
C LEU A 200 -8.87 7.28 -4.13
N ALA A 201 -9.21 8.36 -3.42
CA ALA A 201 -10.38 8.41 -2.55
C ALA A 201 -11.70 8.15 -3.32
N LEU A 202 -11.88 8.78 -4.48
CA LEU A 202 -13.06 8.57 -5.34
C LEU A 202 -13.13 7.13 -5.85
N GLY A 203 -12.02 6.57 -6.33
CA GLY A 203 -11.96 5.19 -6.83
C GLY A 203 -12.30 4.17 -5.75
N VAL A 204 -11.78 4.38 -4.53
CA VAL A 204 -12.10 3.53 -3.37
C VAL A 204 -13.57 3.66 -3.00
N ALA A 205 -14.10 4.88 -2.90
CA ALA A 205 -15.51 5.12 -2.57
C ALA A 205 -16.46 4.48 -3.58
N THR A 206 -16.18 4.59 -4.88
CA THR A 206 -16.95 3.93 -5.95
C THR A 206 -16.89 2.42 -5.83
N THR A 207 -15.74 1.85 -5.49
CA THR A 207 -15.57 0.40 -5.34
C THR A 207 -16.34 -0.12 -4.13
N LEU A 208 -16.24 0.58 -2.99
CA LEU A 208 -17.02 0.29 -1.79
C LEU A 208 -18.53 0.36 -2.06
N ALA A 209 -19.00 1.40 -2.76
CA ALA A 209 -20.42 1.56 -3.10
C ALA A 209 -20.95 0.45 -4.00
N ARG A 210 -20.13 -0.08 -4.93
CA ARG A 210 -20.50 -1.23 -5.77
C ARG A 210 -20.50 -2.54 -4.98
N ALA A 211 -19.63 -2.66 -3.98
CA ALA A 211 -19.49 -3.87 -3.18
C ALA A 211 -20.55 -4.02 -2.09
N ASP A 212 -21.08 -2.90 -1.56
CA ASP A 212 -22.08 -2.91 -0.48
C ASP A 212 -23.03 -1.69 -0.54
N PRO A 213 -24.37 -1.91 -0.54
CA PRO A 213 -25.38 -0.85 -0.49
C PRO A 213 -25.26 0.13 0.69
N ARG A 214 -24.61 -0.25 1.79
CA ARG A 214 -24.35 0.67 2.91
C ARG A 214 -23.44 1.82 2.49
N TYR A 215 -22.39 1.54 1.72
CA TYR A 215 -21.47 2.56 1.22
C TYR A 215 -22.10 3.35 0.08
N ALA A 216 -22.93 2.73 -0.76
CA ALA A 216 -23.69 3.45 -1.78
C ALA A 216 -24.62 4.51 -1.15
N ARG A 217 -25.32 4.16 -0.06
CA ARG A 217 -26.17 5.09 0.69
C ARG A 217 -25.36 6.19 1.38
N ALA A 218 -24.24 5.83 2.00
CA ALA A 218 -23.34 6.80 2.65
C ALA A 218 -22.76 7.81 1.64
N LEU A 219 -22.35 7.32 0.48
CA LEU A 219 -21.81 8.13 -0.61
C LEU A 219 -22.89 9.03 -1.24
N GLY A 220 -24.11 8.54 -1.39
CA GLY A 220 -25.24 9.27 -1.99
C GLY A 220 -25.15 9.41 -3.52
N ALA A 221 -25.99 10.28 -4.09
CA ALA A 221 -26.05 10.53 -5.54
C ALA A 221 -24.69 11.00 -6.12
N ASP A 222 -24.45 10.70 -7.39
CA ASP A 222 -23.22 11.08 -8.12
C ASP A 222 -23.01 12.59 -8.21
N VAL A 223 -24.11 13.33 -8.39
CA VAL A 223 -24.15 14.79 -8.46
C VAL A 223 -23.76 15.36 -7.09
N GLY A 224 -22.53 15.87 -6.97
CA GLY A 224 -22.00 16.48 -5.74
C GLY A 224 -20.90 15.69 -5.00
N ARG A 225 -20.52 14.48 -5.42
CA ARG A 225 -19.43 13.72 -4.74
C ARG A 225 -18.10 14.45 -4.80
N ALA A 226 -17.78 14.98 -5.98
CA ALA A 226 -16.60 15.79 -6.23
C ALA A 226 -16.61 17.11 -5.43
N GLU A 227 -17.79 17.69 -5.19
CA GLU A 227 -17.94 18.99 -4.52
C GLU A 227 -17.69 18.90 -3.00
N ARG A 228 -17.83 17.70 -2.41
CA ARG A 228 -17.50 17.46 -0.99
C ARG A 228 -16.01 17.46 -0.71
N LEU A 229 -15.20 17.30 -1.75
CA LEU A 229 -13.75 17.29 -1.62
C LEU A 229 -13.21 18.67 -1.95
N PRO A 230 -12.23 19.17 -1.18
CA PRO A 230 -11.56 20.42 -1.51
C PRO A 230 -11.08 20.43 -2.96
N VAL A 231 -11.16 21.61 -3.59
CA VAL A 231 -10.63 21.78 -4.94
C VAL A 231 -9.13 21.54 -4.89
N ALA A 232 -8.66 20.58 -5.68
CA ALA A 232 -7.24 20.32 -5.82
C ALA A 232 -6.57 21.57 -6.41
N PRO A 233 -5.50 22.11 -5.78
CA PRO A 233 -4.78 23.26 -6.33
C PRO A 233 -4.19 22.92 -7.69
N HIS A 234 -3.92 23.96 -8.48
CA HIS A 234 -3.19 23.78 -9.72
C HIS A 234 -1.82 23.15 -9.47
N PRO A 235 -1.35 22.26 -10.36
CA PRO A 235 -0.02 21.68 -10.23
C PRO A 235 1.05 22.79 -10.26
N PRO A 236 2.16 22.62 -9.52
CA PRO A 236 3.17 23.67 -9.40
C PRO A 236 3.79 24.00 -10.76
N THR A 237 4.00 25.29 -10.98
CA THR A 237 4.70 25.86 -12.14
C THR A 237 6.19 25.48 -12.12
N LEU A 238 6.89 25.61 -13.25
CA LEU A 238 8.33 25.29 -13.32
C LEU A 238 9.18 26.02 -12.26
N PRO A 239 8.99 27.33 -11.99
CA PRO A 239 9.71 28.01 -10.91
C PRO A 239 9.42 27.44 -9.52
N GLN A 240 8.16 27.12 -9.21
CA GLN A 240 7.79 26.52 -7.91
C GLN A 240 8.41 25.13 -7.73
N ARG A 241 8.50 24.37 -8.82
CA ARG A 241 9.19 23.07 -8.83
C ARG A 241 10.69 23.21 -8.54
N ALA A 242 11.35 24.18 -9.19
CA ALA A 242 12.76 24.47 -8.94
C ALA A 242 13.00 24.92 -7.49
N TYR A 243 12.14 25.80 -6.96
CA TYR A 243 12.20 26.24 -5.57
C TYR A 243 12.05 25.08 -4.58
N TRP A 244 11.08 24.18 -4.79
CA TRP A 244 10.89 23.00 -3.95
C TRP A 244 12.10 22.06 -4.00
N LEU A 245 12.67 21.83 -5.19
CA LEU A 245 13.88 21.02 -5.35
C LEU A 245 15.04 21.58 -4.54
N VAL A 246 15.18 22.90 -4.46
CA VAL A 246 16.23 23.55 -3.69
C VAL A 246 15.97 23.51 -2.18
N THR A 247 14.74 23.82 -1.75
CA THR A 247 14.43 24.04 -0.33
C THR A 247 14.03 22.78 0.43
N ALA A 248 13.44 21.80 -0.25
CA ALA A 248 13.02 20.54 0.34
C ALA A 248 13.77 19.35 -0.27
N GLY A 249 13.94 19.33 -1.59
CA GLY A 249 14.58 18.23 -2.32
C GLY A 249 16.07 18.04 -1.95
N LEU A 250 16.88 19.11 -2.02
CA LEU A 250 18.31 19.05 -1.72
C LEU A 250 18.58 18.66 -0.25
N PRO A 251 17.95 19.28 0.78
CA PRO A 251 18.14 18.85 2.16
C PRO A 251 17.71 17.39 2.41
N TRP A 252 16.62 16.95 1.78
CA TRP A 252 16.21 15.55 1.84
C TRP A 252 17.26 14.63 1.19
N CYS A 253 17.77 14.97 0.00
CA CYS A 253 18.82 14.22 -0.68
C CYS A 253 20.13 14.19 0.11
N VAL A 254 20.48 15.25 0.83
CA VAL A 254 21.69 15.30 1.68
C VAL A 254 21.50 14.44 2.93
N SER A 255 20.40 14.63 3.67
CA SER A 255 20.12 13.84 4.88
C SER A 255 19.90 12.35 4.60
N ARG A 256 19.30 12.03 3.45
CA ARG A 256 19.13 10.65 3.00
C ARG A 256 20.34 10.16 2.22
N GLY A 257 21.19 11.01 1.67
CA GLY A 257 22.37 10.59 0.94
C GLY A 257 23.39 9.85 1.81
N SER A 258 23.47 10.20 3.09
CA SER A 258 24.31 9.49 4.06
C SER A 258 23.74 8.11 4.45
N ASP A 259 22.42 7.94 4.42
CA ASP A 259 21.76 6.78 5.05
C ASP A 259 21.07 5.85 4.03
N PHE A 260 20.38 6.44 3.06
CA PHE A 260 19.58 5.77 2.04
C PHE A 260 20.41 5.31 0.85
N LEU A 261 21.34 6.12 0.32
CA LEU A 261 22.16 5.73 -0.84
C LEU A 261 23.03 4.48 -0.56
N PRO A 262 23.77 4.39 0.57
CA PRO A 262 24.49 3.17 0.93
C PRO A 262 23.56 1.98 1.14
N GLY A 263 22.37 2.21 1.73
CA GLY A 263 21.34 1.19 1.90
C GLY A 263 20.79 0.66 0.59
N LEU A 264 20.51 1.55 -0.38
CA LEU A 264 20.03 1.22 -1.71
C LEU A 264 21.09 0.46 -2.52
N VAL A 265 22.36 0.88 -2.45
CA VAL A 265 23.46 0.14 -3.08
C VAL A 265 23.59 -1.25 -2.45
N ARG A 266 23.56 -1.36 -1.11
CA ARG A 266 23.58 -2.65 -0.42
C ARG A 266 22.38 -3.52 -0.82
N ALA A 267 21.19 -2.94 -0.92
CA ALA A 267 19.97 -3.61 -1.37
C ALA A 267 20.12 -4.19 -2.78
N VAL A 268 20.58 -3.37 -3.74
CA VAL A 268 20.83 -3.80 -5.12
C VAL A 268 21.89 -4.89 -5.16
N VAL A 269 23.01 -4.73 -4.43
CA VAL A 269 24.07 -5.74 -4.38
C VAL A 269 23.60 -7.04 -3.73
N ALA A 270 22.82 -6.98 -2.66
CA ALA A 270 22.27 -8.14 -1.98
C ALA A 270 21.30 -8.91 -2.90
N ASP A 271 20.38 -8.22 -3.55
CA ASP A 271 19.43 -8.84 -4.49
C ASP A 271 20.16 -9.46 -5.69
N LEU A 272 21.17 -8.79 -6.26
CA LEU A 272 22.00 -9.33 -7.34
C LEU A 272 22.80 -10.56 -6.91
N ARG A 273 23.30 -10.59 -5.68
CA ARG A 273 24.00 -11.76 -5.11
C ARG A 273 23.03 -12.92 -4.91
N ALA A 274 21.84 -12.66 -4.39
CA ALA A 274 20.78 -13.66 -4.25
C ALA A 274 20.36 -14.25 -5.61
N GLU A 275 20.28 -13.42 -6.66
CA GLU A 275 20.04 -13.89 -8.04
C GLU A 275 21.19 -14.74 -8.58
N ARG A 276 22.45 -14.33 -8.39
CA ARG A 276 23.61 -15.12 -8.83
C ARG A 276 23.73 -16.46 -8.09
N ALA A 277 23.39 -16.50 -6.81
CA ALA A 277 23.31 -17.74 -6.04
C ALA A 277 22.19 -18.65 -6.57
N PHE A 278 21.17 -18.09 -7.21
CA PHE A 278 20.12 -18.81 -7.92
C PHE A 278 20.45 -18.95 -9.42
N THR A 279 21.54 -19.66 -9.74
CA THR A 279 21.80 -20.09 -11.13
C THR A 279 20.99 -21.38 -11.41
N PRO A 280 20.07 -21.42 -12.40
CA PRO A 280 19.44 -22.67 -12.84
C PRO A 280 20.52 -23.54 -13.48
N GLY A 281 21.03 -24.51 -12.72
CA GLY A 281 22.14 -25.37 -13.11
C GLY A 281 22.74 -26.17 -11.96
N SER A 282 22.57 -25.74 -10.70
CA SER A 282 23.00 -26.53 -9.53
C SER A 282 21.99 -27.61 -9.09
N THR A 283 20.78 -27.63 -9.67
CA THR A 283 19.77 -28.67 -9.44
C THR A 283 20.02 -29.99 -10.20
N LEU A 284 21.13 -30.14 -10.93
CA LEU A 284 21.52 -31.44 -11.49
C LEU A 284 22.52 -32.23 -10.63
N ALA A 285 23.12 -31.61 -9.61
CA ALA A 285 23.96 -32.33 -8.64
C ALA A 285 23.14 -32.86 -7.44
N GLY A 286 22.08 -32.17 -7.04
CA GLY A 286 21.24 -32.58 -5.89
C GLY A 286 20.22 -33.68 -6.19
N LEU A 287 19.86 -33.89 -7.45
CA LEU A 287 18.92 -34.95 -7.88
C LEU A 287 19.59 -36.31 -8.12
N ALA A 288 20.91 -36.34 -8.25
CA ALA A 288 21.68 -37.59 -8.37
C ALA A 288 21.86 -38.29 -7.01
N ASP A 289 21.87 -37.55 -5.91
CA ASP A 289 22.00 -38.08 -4.55
C ASP A 289 20.67 -38.37 -3.85
N SER A 290 19.53 -37.95 -4.41
CA SER A 290 18.20 -38.18 -3.82
C SER A 290 17.56 -39.52 -4.19
N GLY A 291 18.29 -40.43 -4.86
CA GLY A 291 17.81 -41.79 -5.17
C GLY A 291 16.62 -41.86 -6.14
N LEU A 292 16.24 -40.76 -6.77
CA LEU A 292 15.12 -40.66 -7.72
C LEU A 292 15.65 -40.57 -9.15
N ASP A 293 16.38 -41.60 -9.59
CA ASP A 293 16.68 -41.79 -11.01
C ASP A 293 15.47 -42.44 -11.71
N PRO A 294 14.76 -41.73 -12.60
CA PRO A 294 13.62 -42.28 -13.33
C PRO A 294 13.99 -43.44 -14.27
N ARG A 295 15.28 -43.70 -14.52
CA ARG A 295 15.74 -44.81 -15.38
C ARG A 295 15.71 -46.19 -14.69
N LYS A 296 15.50 -46.26 -13.36
CA LYS A 296 15.41 -47.53 -12.61
C LYS A 296 14.00 -48.15 -12.54
N ARG A 297 12.97 -47.56 -13.17
CA ARG A 297 11.59 -48.07 -13.17
C ARG A 297 11.04 -48.40 -14.57
N LEU A 298 11.85 -49.00 -15.43
CA LEU A 298 11.36 -49.78 -16.57
C LEU A 298 12.01 -51.16 -16.55
N GLY A 299 11.19 -52.18 -16.36
CA GLY A 299 11.59 -53.49 -15.87
C GLY A 299 12.27 -54.40 -16.86
N ARG A 300 12.80 -55.51 -16.32
CA ARG A 300 12.84 -56.79 -17.00
C ARG A 300 12.14 -57.80 -16.11
N ARG A 301 11.30 -58.62 -16.77
CA ARG A 301 10.79 -59.89 -16.26
C ARG A 301 11.93 -60.78 -15.80
#